data_AF-A0A223MA81-F1
#
_entry.id   AF-A0A223MA81-F1
#
_cell.length_a   1.000
_cell.length_b   1.000
_cell.length_c   1.000
_cell.angle_alpha   90.00
_cell.angle_beta   90.00
_cell.angle_gamma   90.00
#
_symmetry.space_group_name_H-M   'P 1'
#
loop_
_entity.id
_entity.type
_entity.pdbx_description
1 polymer ?
#
loop_
_entity_poly.entity_id
_entity_poly.type
_entity_poly.pdbx_seq_one_letter_code
_entity_poly.pdbx_strand_id
1 'polypeptide(L)'
;MHIVRCFQDPKIIHVNNEINPIFDIQTINLELIFADLGTIQTIISRLAKKANNTNDKQVKFEFELAKKVEIHLKNGKSLRDLELDSAEILQIKSWQLLTIKPVLYVANLDQKSTQNPDANPYFEN
;
A
#
# COMPACT_ATOMS: atom_id res chain seq x y z
N MET A 1 7.73 5.96 -5.46
CA MET A 1 7.35 7.35 -5.72
C MET A 1 6.03 7.33 -6.46
N HIS A 2 5.04 8.08 -6.00
CA HIS A 2 3.74 8.23 -6.67
C HIS A 2 3.50 9.70 -6.99
N ILE A 3 3.24 9.99 -8.25
CA ILE A 3 2.97 11.35 -8.71
C ILE A 3 1.46 11.56 -8.66
N VAL A 4 1.02 12.64 -8.02
CA VAL A 4 -0.38 12.96 -7.81
C VAL A 4 -0.68 14.28 -8.51
N ARG A 5 -1.78 14.35 -9.27
CA ARG A 5 -2.12 15.53 -10.08
C ARG A 5 -2.77 16.62 -9.24
N CYS A 6 -2.09 17.73 -9.00
CA CYS A 6 -2.61 18.87 -8.23
C CYS A 6 -2.83 20.12 -9.10
N PHE A 7 -3.18 19.95 -10.38
CA PHE A 7 -3.45 21.07 -11.29
C PHE A 7 -4.55 20.74 -12.31
N GLN A 8 -5.31 21.78 -12.69
CA GLN A 8 -6.33 21.69 -13.73
C GLN A 8 -5.79 22.17 -15.08
N ASP A 9 -6.02 21.37 -16.11
CA ASP A 9 -5.76 21.73 -17.50
C ASP A 9 -6.95 21.26 -18.35
N PRO A 10 -7.67 22.17 -19.03
CA PRO A 10 -8.83 21.82 -19.86
C PRO A 10 -8.48 20.93 -21.06
N LYS A 11 -7.20 20.81 -21.43
CA LYS A 11 -6.74 19.90 -22.49
C LYS A 11 -6.49 18.47 -22.00
N ILE A 12 -6.50 18.24 -20.67
CA ILE A 12 -6.17 16.94 -20.06
C ILE A 12 -7.37 16.47 -19.25
N ILE A 13 -8.15 15.54 -19.83
CA ILE A 13 -9.32 14.93 -19.20
C ILE A 13 -8.87 14.04 -18.03
N HIS A 14 -9.52 14.21 -16.87
CA HIS A 14 -9.33 13.33 -15.71
C HIS A 14 -10.29 12.14 -15.79
N VAL A 15 -9.87 10.95 -15.34
CA VAL A 15 -10.67 9.71 -15.43
C VAL A 15 -12.05 9.86 -14.76
N ASN A 16 -12.13 10.70 -13.72
CA ASN A 16 -13.37 11.00 -12.98
C ASN A 16 -14.01 12.37 -13.32
N ASN A 17 -13.60 13.02 -14.42
CA ASN A 17 -14.02 14.38 -14.81
C ASN A 17 -13.76 15.51 -13.78
N GLU A 18 -13.25 15.21 -12.59
CA GLU A 18 -12.84 16.16 -11.55
C GLU A 18 -11.51 15.73 -10.94
N ILE A 19 -10.70 16.70 -10.52
CA ILE A 19 -9.38 16.46 -9.90
C ILE A 19 -9.56 16.30 -8.40
N ASN A 20 -9.15 15.14 -7.87
CA ASN A 20 -9.19 14.85 -6.44
C ASN A 20 -7.95 14.05 -6.02
N PRO A 21 -6.87 14.73 -5.62
CA PRO A 21 -5.58 14.11 -5.28
C PRO A 21 -5.67 13.11 -4.13
N ILE A 22 -6.49 13.41 -3.12
CA ILE A 22 -6.71 12.54 -1.97
C ILE A 22 -7.38 11.24 -2.42
N PHE A 23 -8.40 11.35 -3.27
CA PHE A 23 -9.08 10.18 -3.82
C PHE A 23 -8.14 9.34 -4.70
N ASP A 24 -7.28 9.97 -5.50
CA ASP A 24 -6.29 9.28 -6.33
C ASP A 24 -5.30 8.48 -5.46
N ILE A 25 -4.79 9.09 -4.38
CA ILE A 25 -3.92 8.43 -3.39
C ILE A 25 -4.64 7.25 -2.74
N GLN A 26 -5.89 7.42 -2.32
CA GLN A 26 -6.69 6.35 -1.71
C GLN A 26 -6.90 5.19 -2.68
N THR A 27 -7.23 5.49 -3.94
CA THR A 27 -7.43 4.49 -4.99
C THR A 27 -6.15 3.68 -5.21
N ILE A 28 -5.01 4.34 -5.40
CA ILE A 28 -3.71 3.67 -5.56
C ILE A 28 -3.38 2.80 -4.34
N ASN A 29 -3.60 3.28 -3.12
CA ASN A 29 -3.32 2.49 -1.91
C ASN A 29 -4.21 1.25 -1.83
N LEU A 30 -5.51 1.36 -2.17
CA LEU A 30 -6.41 0.21 -2.19
C LEU A 30 -5.99 -0.82 -3.25
N GLU A 31 -5.57 -0.38 -4.44
CA GLU A 31 -5.05 -1.28 -5.47
C GLU A 31 -3.81 -2.05 -5.00
N LEU A 32 -2.85 -1.36 -4.36
CA LEU A 32 -1.66 -1.99 -3.79
C LEU A 32 -2.01 -2.98 -2.68
N ILE A 33 -2.98 -2.63 -1.83
CA ILE A 33 -3.51 -3.51 -0.77
C ILE A 33 -4.13 -4.77 -1.37
N PHE A 34 -4.93 -4.64 -2.43
CA PHE A 34 -5.53 -5.80 -3.09
C PHE A 34 -4.48 -6.71 -3.74
N ALA A 35 -3.43 -6.14 -4.36
CA ALA A 35 -2.32 -6.91 -4.92
C ALA A 35 -1.57 -7.72 -3.83
N ASP A 36 -1.27 -7.08 -2.70
CA ASP A 36 -0.62 -7.75 -1.57
C ASP A 36 -1.55 -8.81 -0.93
N LEU A 37 -2.85 -8.54 -0.85
CA LEU A 37 -3.82 -9.49 -0.31
C LEU A 37 -3.87 -10.77 -1.14
N GLY A 38 -3.88 -10.67 -2.47
CA GLY A 38 -3.81 -11.83 -3.36
C GLY A 38 -2.51 -12.64 -3.18
N THR A 39 -1.38 -11.95 -3.02
CA THR A 39 -0.08 -12.57 -2.74
C THR A 39 -0.11 -13.33 -1.41
N ILE A 40 -0.63 -12.71 -0.36
CA ILE A 40 -0.69 -13.29 0.98
C ILE A 40 -1.65 -14.47 1.06
N GLN A 41 -2.80 -14.42 0.40
CA GLN A 41 -3.73 -15.56 0.33
C GLN A 41 -3.07 -16.79 -0.30
N THR A 42 -2.25 -16.58 -1.34
CA THR A 42 -1.47 -17.65 -1.97
C THR A 42 -0.43 -18.24 -1.01
N ILE A 43 0.28 -17.39 -0.27
CA ILE A 43 1.25 -17.80 0.76
C ILE A 43 0.57 -18.61 1.87
N ILE A 44 -0.56 -18.13 2.40
CA ILE A 44 -1.36 -18.80 3.43
C ILE A 44 -1.79 -20.20 2.96
N SER A 45 -2.31 -20.33 1.74
CA SER A 45 -2.75 -21.62 1.20
C SER A 45 -1.61 -22.65 1.15
N ARG A 46 -0.41 -22.21 0.75
CA ARG A 46 0.81 -23.04 0.74
C ARG A 46 1.26 -23.41 2.15
N LEU A 47 1.23 -22.48 3.09
CA LEU A 47 1.67 -22.69 4.47
C LEU A 47 0.69 -23.54 5.27
N ALA A 48 -0.62 -23.37 5.11
CA ALA A 48 -1.66 -24.13 5.82
C ALA A 48 -1.46 -25.64 5.69
N LYS A 49 -1.14 -26.11 4.47
CA LYS A 49 -0.87 -27.53 4.19
C LYS A 49 0.36 -28.05 4.93
N LYS A 50 1.37 -27.21 5.17
CA LYS A 50 2.60 -27.58 5.86
C LYS A 50 2.45 -27.44 7.38
N ALA A 51 1.90 -26.33 7.86
CA ALA A 51 1.74 -26.02 9.28
C ALA A 51 0.94 -27.09 10.03
N ASN A 52 -0.09 -27.66 9.40
CA ASN A 52 -0.93 -28.71 10.01
C ASN A 52 -0.24 -30.07 10.10
N ASN A 53 0.82 -30.31 9.30
CA ASN A 53 1.45 -31.61 9.16
C ASN A 53 2.87 -31.66 9.74
N THR A 54 3.39 -30.54 10.26
CA THR A 54 4.74 -30.46 10.82
C THR A 54 4.74 -29.82 12.20
N ASN A 55 5.75 -30.17 13.01
CA ASN A 55 6.10 -29.45 14.24
C ASN A 55 7.19 -28.40 14.01
N ASP A 56 7.37 -27.99 12.76
CA ASP A 56 8.34 -26.95 12.40
C ASP A 56 7.86 -25.59 12.91
N LYS A 57 8.61 -25.03 13.87
CA LYS A 57 8.31 -23.74 14.49
C LYS A 57 8.35 -22.60 13.48
N GLN A 58 9.23 -22.67 12.48
CA GLN A 58 9.35 -21.63 11.46
C GLN A 58 8.11 -21.59 10.57
N VAL A 59 7.62 -22.75 10.14
CA VAL A 59 6.40 -22.84 9.31
C VAL A 59 5.18 -22.29 10.05
N LYS A 60 5.06 -22.60 11.35
CA LYS A 60 3.98 -22.06 12.19
C LYS A 60 4.09 -20.54 12.36
N PHE A 61 5.29 -20.02 12.62
CA PHE A 61 5.55 -18.58 12.69
C PHE A 61 5.16 -17.87 11.39
N GLU A 62 5.59 -18.36 10.23
CA GLU A 62 5.24 -17.77 8.94
C GLU A 62 3.75 -17.78 8.67
N PHE A 63 3.06 -18.85 9.07
CA PHE A 63 1.61 -18.98 8.86
C PHE A 63 0.83 -17.98 9.71
N GLU A 64 1.15 -17.86 10.99
CA GLU A 64 0.52 -16.89 11.89
C GLU A 64 0.80 -15.45 11.46
N LEU A 65 2.04 -15.15 11.05
CA LEU A 65 2.38 -13.84 10.52
C LEU A 65 1.60 -13.52 9.23
N ALA A 66 1.49 -14.49 8.31
CA ALA A 66 0.72 -14.30 7.08
C ALA A 66 -0.76 -14.03 7.38
N LYS A 67 -1.32 -14.66 8.43
CA LYS A 67 -2.68 -14.39 8.91
C LYS A 67 -2.84 -13.01 9.53
N LYS A 68 -1.90 -12.57 10.37
CA LYS A 68 -1.85 -11.20 10.89
C LYS A 68 -1.86 -10.17 9.75
N VAL A 69 -1.01 -10.38 8.74
CA VAL A 69 -0.93 -9.53 7.54
C VAL A 69 -2.24 -9.54 6.74
N GLU A 70 -2.85 -10.72 6.52
CA GLU A 70 -4.13 -10.84 5.81
C GLU A 70 -5.25 -10.00 6.48
N ILE A 71 -5.35 -10.07 7.81
CA ILE A 71 -6.35 -9.34 8.58
C ILE A 71 -6.14 -7.83 8.45
N HIS A 72 -4.90 -7.36 8.55
CA HIS A 72 -4.56 -5.94 8.42
C HIS A 72 -4.92 -5.39 7.04
N LEU A 73 -4.54 -6.10 5.97
CA LEU A 73 -4.86 -5.72 4.60
C LEU A 73 -6.37 -5.71 4.33
N LYS A 74 -7.13 -6.68 4.87
CA LYS A 74 -8.61 -6.71 4.76
C LYS A 74 -9.30 -5.52 5.41
N ASN A 75 -8.66 -4.89 6.39
CA ASN A 75 -9.15 -3.65 6.99
C ASN A 75 -8.81 -2.39 6.16
N GLY A 76 -8.29 -2.56 4.94
CA GLY A 76 -7.92 -1.46 4.06
C GLY A 76 -6.68 -0.69 4.52
N LYS A 77 -5.85 -1.29 5.37
CA LYS A 77 -4.65 -0.63 5.92
C LYS A 77 -3.39 -1.13 5.24
N SER A 78 -2.47 -0.20 4.97
CA SER A 78 -1.16 -0.49 4.38
C SER A 78 -0.26 -1.17 5.42
N LEU A 79 0.64 -2.06 4.99
CA LEU A 79 1.57 -2.72 5.93
C LEU A 79 2.61 -1.78 6.55
N ARG A 80 2.78 -0.56 5.99
CA ARG A 80 3.50 0.53 6.67
C ARG A 80 2.93 0.85 8.06
N ASP A 81 1.62 0.65 8.25
CA ASP A 81 0.91 0.98 9.49
C ASP A 81 0.79 -0.23 10.43
N LEU A 82 1.33 -1.37 10.04
CA LEU A 82 1.31 -2.58 10.86
C LEU A 82 2.53 -2.60 11.77
N GLU A 83 2.29 -2.70 13.08
CA GLU A 83 3.36 -2.90 14.04
C GLU A 83 3.96 -4.31 13.87
N LEU A 84 5.26 -4.34 13.57
CA LEU A 84 6.01 -5.54 13.28
C LEU A 84 7.31 -5.55 14.09
N ASP A 85 7.63 -6.69 14.68
CA ASP A 85 8.93 -6.88 15.30
C ASP A 85 10.04 -7.19 14.27
N SER A 86 11.29 -7.21 14.73
CA SER A 86 12.46 -7.43 13.88
C SER A 86 12.41 -8.75 13.09
N ALA A 87 11.88 -9.82 13.69
CA ALA A 87 11.76 -11.13 13.06
C ALA A 87 10.63 -11.14 12.02
N GLU A 88 9.50 -10.52 12.35
CA GLU A 88 8.37 -10.35 11.42
C GLU A 88 8.78 -9.51 10.20
N ILE A 89 9.51 -8.41 10.40
CA ILE A 89 10.04 -7.57 9.30
C ILE A 89 10.96 -8.39 8.39
N LEU A 90 11.86 -9.18 8.97
CA LEU A 90 12.78 -10.02 8.19
C LEU A 90 12.02 -11.03 7.32
N GLN A 91 10.98 -11.64 7.88
CA GLN A 91 10.15 -12.58 7.16
C GLN A 91 9.33 -11.90 6.06
N ILE A 92 8.69 -10.77 6.33
CA ILE A 92 7.86 -10.03 5.36
C ILE A 92 8.70 -9.56 4.16
N LYS A 93 9.97 -9.18 4.37
CA LYS A 93 10.88 -8.81 3.27
C LYS A 93 11.03 -9.94 2.23
N SER A 94 10.94 -11.21 2.66
CA SER A 94 11.01 -12.36 1.74
C SER A 94 9.78 -12.51 0.85
N TRP A 95 8.63 -11.96 1.26
CA TRP A 95 7.36 -12.05 0.52
C TRP A 95 7.19 -10.97 -0.56
N GLN A 96 8.12 -10.00 -0.63
CA GLN A 96 8.17 -8.96 -1.65
C GLN A 96 6.89 -8.11 -1.77
N LEU A 97 6.17 -7.93 -0.67
CA LEU A 97 4.95 -7.12 -0.60
C LEU A 97 5.21 -5.65 -0.95
N LEU A 98 4.21 -4.99 -1.52
CA LEU A 98 4.30 -3.62 -2.03
C LEU A 98 4.02 -2.58 -0.95
N THR A 99 2.99 -2.82 -0.14
CA THR A 99 2.48 -1.86 0.86
C THR A 99 3.43 -1.65 2.04
N ILE A 100 4.39 -2.56 2.28
CA ILE A 100 5.44 -2.37 3.30
C ILE A 100 6.54 -1.39 2.87
N LYS A 101 6.70 -1.15 1.56
CA LYS A 101 7.77 -0.28 1.03
C LYS A 101 7.45 1.18 1.35
N PRO A 102 8.43 2.01 1.73
CA PRO A 102 8.23 3.45 1.90
C PRO A 102 7.69 4.10 0.62
N VAL A 103 6.80 5.08 0.79
CA VAL A 103 6.21 5.82 -0.31
C VAL A 103 6.57 7.30 -0.19
N LEU A 104 6.98 7.87 -1.33
CA LEU A 104 7.11 9.30 -1.54
C LEU A 104 5.99 9.74 -2.48
N TYR A 105 5.08 10.58 -2.01
CA TYR A 105 4.11 11.26 -2.87
C TYR A 105 4.72 12.55 -3.40
N VAL A 106 4.55 12.80 -4.69
CA VAL A 106 5.04 14.00 -5.37
C VAL A 106 3.83 14.71 -5.97
N ALA A 107 3.47 15.85 -5.40
CA ALA A 107 2.44 16.71 -5.94
C ALA A 107 2.93 17.34 -7.25
N ASN A 108 2.24 17.04 -8.33
CA ASN A 108 2.48 17.66 -9.62
C ASN A 108 1.64 18.94 -9.71
N LEU A 109 2.30 20.09 -9.65
CA LEU A 109 1.70 21.41 -9.60
C LEU A 109 1.94 22.16 -10.92
N ASP A 110 1.08 23.13 -11.22
CA ASP A 110 1.35 24.06 -12.31
C ASP A 110 2.43 25.08 -11.92
N GLN A 111 3.00 25.77 -12.91
CA GLN A 111 4.12 26.69 -12.70
C GLN A 111 3.80 27.86 -11.77
N LYS A 112 2.52 28.23 -11.63
CA LYS A 112 2.10 29.32 -10.73
C LYS A 112 2.04 28.82 -9.28
N SER A 113 1.52 27.62 -9.06
CA SER A 113 1.37 27.04 -7.72
C SER A 113 2.71 26.60 -7.11
N THR A 114 3.76 26.37 -7.90
CA THR A 114 5.07 26.00 -7.35
C THR A 114 5.70 27.09 -6.46
N GLN A 115 5.33 28.37 -6.65
CA GLN A 115 5.83 29.47 -5.82
C GLN A 115 5.08 29.60 -4.49
N ASN A 116 3.83 29.13 -4.42
CA ASN A 116 3.01 29.11 -3.22
C ASN A 116 2.07 27.89 -3.21
N PRO A 117 2.60 26.68 -2.93
CA PRO A 117 1.82 25.45 -3.00
C PRO A 117 0.61 25.43 -2.08
N ASP A 118 0.70 26.03 -0.89
CA ASP A 118 -0.37 26.04 0.11
C ASP A 118 -1.60 26.86 -0.33
N ALA A 119 -1.47 27.70 -1.36
CA ALA A 119 -2.60 28.41 -1.96
C ALA A 119 -3.35 27.58 -3.03
N ASN A 120 -2.84 26.40 -3.39
CA ASN A 120 -3.46 25.54 -4.39
C ASN A 120 -4.58 24.69 -3.76
N PRO A 121 -5.83 24.75 -4.28
CA PRO A 121 -6.97 24.03 -3.69
C PRO A 121 -6.87 22.50 -3.79
N TYR A 122 -5.93 21.98 -4.57
CA TYR A 122 -5.67 20.56 -4.78
C TYR A 122 -4.42 20.07 -4.02
N PHE A 123 -3.75 20.94 -3.26
CA PHE A 123 -2.57 20.57 -2.48
C PHE A 123 -2.88 20.64 -0.99
N GLU A 124 -2.64 19.52 -0.29
CA GLU A 124 -2.70 19.42 1.15
C GLU A 124 -1.41 18.74 1.63
N ASN A 125 -0.80 19.29 2.67
CA ASN A 125 0.50 18.89 3.22
C ASN A 125 0.35 17.83 4.32
#